data_AF-A0A540V713-F1
#
_entry.id   AF-A0A540V713-F1
#
_cell.length_a   1.000
_cell.length_b   1.000
_cell.length_c   1.000
_cell.angle_alpha   90.00
_cell.angle_beta   90.00
_cell.angle_gamma   90.00
#
_symmetry.space_group_name_H-M   'P 1'
#
loop_
_entity.id
_entity.type
_entity.pdbx_description
1 polymer ?
#
loop_
_entity_poly.entity_id
_entity_poly.type
_entity_poly.pdbx_seq_one_letter_code
_entity_poly.pdbx_strand_id
1 'polypeptide(L)'
;TLRMGGGVGYDFSPVAPRAALQAKVGTGSVCDVIERFDHACKSLALSDTRGGAQMAVLRCDHPDLALFVCAKRGRKRWTTFNVSVAVTDAFMQAVADDALWRLQHCAEPDATTRAAGAHQLRSGNWCYATLPARQLWRMVVEAAHHSAEPGLLFIDTIHAADDLAEVETIAATNPCGEQPLPPWGSCVLGPIDLSRWV
;
A
#
# COMPACT_ATOMS: atom_id res chain seq x y z
N THR A 1 9.18 15.14 -10.15
CA THR A 1 9.75 14.66 -8.88
C THR A 1 10.86 13.65 -9.08
N LEU A 2 10.59 12.44 -9.61
CA LEU A 2 11.61 11.38 -9.77
C LEU A 2 12.84 11.79 -10.60
N ARG A 3 12.65 12.54 -11.71
CA ARG A 3 13.78 13.05 -12.53
C ARG A 3 14.74 13.97 -11.75
N MET A 4 14.26 14.62 -10.69
CA MET A 4 15.04 15.52 -9.85
C MET A 4 15.61 14.80 -8.61
N GLY A 5 15.52 13.47 -8.53
CA GLY A 5 15.97 12.67 -7.39
C GLY A 5 15.03 12.68 -6.18
N GLY A 6 13.85 13.28 -6.30
CA GLY A 6 12.86 13.30 -5.23
C GLY A 6 12.16 11.94 -5.06
N GLY A 7 11.90 11.55 -3.81
CA GLY A 7 11.15 10.34 -3.50
C GLY A 7 9.63 10.53 -3.55
N VAL A 8 8.88 9.46 -3.81
CA VAL A 8 7.40 9.51 -3.90
C VAL A 8 6.76 8.30 -3.23
N GLY A 9 5.76 8.53 -2.37
CA GLY A 9 4.88 7.48 -1.88
C GLY A 9 3.57 7.44 -2.66
N TYR A 10 3.06 6.24 -2.87
CA TYR A 10 1.87 5.97 -3.69
C TYR A 10 0.89 5.10 -2.92
N ASP A 11 -0.38 5.47 -2.94
CA ASP A 11 -1.47 4.55 -2.59
C ASP A 11 -1.89 3.76 -3.85
N PHE A 12 -1.68 2.44 -3.81
CA PHE A 12 -2.09 1.53 -4.87
C PHE A 12 -3.45 0.88 -4.62
N SER A 13 -4.13 1.20 -3.51
CA SER A 13 -5.43 0.63 -3.17
C SER A 13 -6.57 0.88 -4.16
N PRO A 14 -6.56 1.98 -4.96
CA PRO A 14 -7.55 2.17 -6.04
C PRO A 14 -7.29 1.29 -7.28
N VAL A 15 -6.12 0.66 -7.38
CA VAL A 15 -5.80 -0.21 -8.53
C VAL A 15 -6.61 -1.48 -8.42
N ALA A 16 -7.29 -1.84 -9.52
CA ALA A 16 -8.10 -3.04 -9.59
C ALA A 16 -7.31 -4.30 -9.16
N PRO A 17 -7.89 -5.17 -8.32
CA PRO A 17 -7.27 -6.44 -7.98
C PRO A 17 -7.16 -7.34 -9.20
N ARG A 18 -6.20 -8.26 -9.21
CA ARG A 18 -5.96 -9.22 -10.32
C ARG A 18 -7.21 -9.99 -10.76
N ALA A 19 -8.09 -10.27 -9.80
CA ALA A 19 -9.34 -11.01 -9.99
C ALA A 19 -10.50 -10.13 -10.50
N ALA A 20 -10.28 -8.83 -10.76
CA ALA A 20 -11.28 -7.96 -11.36
C ALA A 20 -11.41 -8.20 -12.87
N LEU A 21 -12.63 -8.07 -13.38
CA LEU A 21 -12.93 -8.17 -14.82
C LEU A 21 -12.07 -7.19 -15.63
N GLN A 22 -11.97 -5.93 -15.18
CA GLN A 22 -11.18 -4.89 -15.84
C GLN A 22 -9.66 -5.15 -15.81
N ALA A 23 -9.15 -5.85 -14.78
CA ALA A 23 -7.73 -6.17 -14.68
C ALA A 23 -7.29 -7.17 -15.76
N LYS A 24 -8.20 -8.00 -16.28
CA LYS A 24 -7.95 -8.97 -17.35
C LYS A 24 -7.81 -8.32 -18.74
N VAL A 25 -8.41 -7.13 -18.91
CA VAL A 25 -8.49 -6.43 -20.21
C VAL A 25 -7.58 -5.19 -20.24
N GLY A 26 -7.14 -4.70 -19.07
CA GLY A 26 -6.42 -3.43 -18.92
C GLY A 26 -5.08 -3.53 -18.20
N THR A 27 -4.93 -2.76 -17.12
CA THR A 27 -3.66 -2.44 -16.45
C THR A 27 -2.98 -3.63 -15.73
N GLY A 28 -3.63 -4.79 -15.61
CA GLY A 28 -3.12 -5.92 -14.84
C GLY A 28 -3.35 -5.76 -13.33
N SER A 29 -2.67 -6.57 -12.53
CA SER A 29 -2.77 -6.55 -11.06
C SER A 29 -2.06 -5.35 -10.43
N VAL A 30 -2.30 -5.12 -9.13
CA VAL A 30 -1.53 -4.16 -8.31
C VAL A 30 -0.02 -4.36 -8.51
N CYS A 31 0.42 -5.61 -8.44
CA CYS A 31 1.82 -5.97 -8.61
C CYS A 31 2.38 -5.59 -10.00
N ASP A 32 1.59 -5.75 -11.07
CA ASP A 32 2.01 -5.41 -12.44
C ASP A 32 2.11 -3.90 -12.64
N VAL A 33 1.23 -3.13 -11.98
CA VAL A 33 1.31 -1.67 -11.97
C VAL A 33 2.58 -1.21 -11.25
N ILE A 34 2.88 -1.76 -10.06
CA ILE A 34 4.10 -1.44 -9.31
C ILE A 34 5.35 -1.78 -10.13
N GLU A 35 5.36 -2.92 -10.84
CA GLU A 35 6.46 -3.30 -11.73
C GLU A 35 6.77 -2.23 -12.77
N ARG A 36 5.72 -1.66 -13.40
CA ARG A 36 5.89 -0.60 -14.40
C ARG A 36 6.43 0.69 -13.79
N PHE A 37 5.98 1.05 -12.58
CA PHE A 37 6.52 2.20 -11.85
C PHE A 37 7.99 1.97 -11.45
N ASP A 38 8.36 0.76 -11.05
CA ASP A 38 9.75 0.41 -10.71
C ASP A 38 10.66 0.53 -11.94
N HIS A 39 10.24 -0.01 -13.09
CA HIS A 39 10.95 0.13 -14.36
C HIS A 39 11.07 1.59 -14.81
N ALA A 40 9.99 2.37 -14.70
CA ALA A 40 10.00 3.79 -15.06
C ALA A 40 10.97 4.59 -14.15
N CYS A 41 11.00 4.31 -12.85
CA CYS A 41 11.94 4.98 -11.95
C CYS A 41 13.39 4.61 -12.26
N LYS A 42 13.67 3.34 -12.60
CA LYS A 42 15.01 2.90 -13.01
C LYS A 42 15.50 3.57 -14.28
N SER A 43 14.62 3.82 -15.25
CA SER A 43 15.00 4.44 -16.53
C SER A 43 15.19 5.97 -16.45
N LEU A 44 14.67 6.61 -15.39
CA LEU A 44 14.73 8.06 -15.19
C LEU A 44 15.94 8.54 -14.38
N ALA A 45 16.80 7.65 -13.91
CA ALA A 45 18.00 8.02 -13.17
C ALA A 45 18.99 8.79 -14.08
N LEU A 46 19.30 10.04 -13.72
CA LEU A 46 20.36 10.81 -14.36
C LEU A 46 21.72 10.35 -13.82
N SER A 47 22.77 10.51 -14.62
CA SER A 47 24.13 10.03 -14.28
C SER A 47 24.70 10.59 -12.97
N ASP A 48 24.20 11.73 -12.48
CA ASP A 48 24.68 12.42 -11.27
C ASP A 48 23.65 12.50 -10.12
N THR A 49 22.52 11.79 -10.19
CA THR A 49 21.53 11.74 -9.09
C THR A 49 21.48 10.36 -8.44
N ARG A 50 21.25 10.30 -7.12
CA ARG A 50 20.82 9.04 -6.48
C ARG A 50 19.53 8.59 -7.16
N GLY A 51 19.43 7.29 -7.46
CA GLY A 51 18.21 6.71 -8.03
C GLY A 51 16.98 7.08 -7.20
N GLY A 52 15.84 7.31 -7.85
CA GLY A 52 14.60 7.67 -7.17
C GLY A 52 14.17 6.59 -6.15
N ALA A 53 13.71 7.03 -4.99
CA ALA A 53 13.13 6.17 -3.96
C ALA A 53 11.61 6.26 -4.01
N GLN A 54 10.94 5.12 -3.92
CA GLN A 54 9.49 5.05 -3.99
C GLN A 54 8.94 4.25 -2.80
N MET A 55 7.70 4.51 -2.42
CA MET A 55 6.95 3.65 -1.50
C MET A 55 5.62 3.25 -2.13
N ALA A 56 5.28 1.97 -2.02
CA ALA A 56 3.97 1.45 -2.38
C ALA A 56 3.19 1.14 -1.11
N VAL A 57 2.00 1.72 -0.98
CA VAL A 57 1.07 1.46 0.11
C VAL A 57 -0.14 0.70 -0.44
N LEU A 58 -0.60 -0.31 0.30
CA LEU A 58 -1.83 -1.04 -0.01
C LEU A 58 -2.66 -1.24 1.26
N ARG A 59 -3.97 -0.97 1.19
CA ARG A 59 -4.89 -1.18 2.31
C ARG A 59 -5.00 -2.64 2.72
N CYS A 60 -5.16 -2.87 4.01
CA CYS A 60 -5.35 -4.19 4.62
C CYS A 60 -6.64 -4.92 4.19
N ASP A 61 -7.58 -4.26 3.53
CA ASP A 61 -8.79 -4.86 2.97
C ASP A 61 -8.72 -5.09 1.45
N HIS A 62 -7.58 -4.80 0.80
CA HIS A 62 -7.45 -4.98 -0.64
C HIS A 62 -7.37 -6.48 -1.04
N PRO A 63 -8.07 -6.96 -2.09
CA PRO A 63 -8.06 -8.39 -2.46
C PRO A 63 -6.70 -8.96 -2.86
N ASP A 64 -5.81 -8.13 -3.37
CA ASP A 64 -4.43 -8.52 -3.70
C ASP A 64 -3.45 -8.43 -2.50
N LEU A 65 -3.91 -8.17 -1.27
CA LEU A 65 -3.03 -7.98 -0.10
C LEU A 65 -2.01 -9.12 0.05
N ALA A 66 -2.45 -10.37 0.02
CA ALA A 66 -1.56 -11.53 0.17
C ALA A 66 -0.50 -11.60 -0.94
N LEU A 67 -0.86 -11.24 -2.18
CA LEU A 67 0.08 -11.19 -3.30
C LEU A 67 1.09 -10.05 -3.12
N PHE A 68 0.60 -8.88 -2.71
CA PHE A 68 1.41 -7.68 -2.48
C PHE A 68 2.47 -7.89 -1.41
N VAL A 69 2.09 -8.39 -0.23
CA VAL A 69 3.02 -8.60 0.90
C VAL A 69 4.07 -9.66 0.58
N CYS A 70 3.71 -10.69 -0.20
CA CYS A 70 4.64 -11.75 -0.59
C CYS A 70 5.54 -11.37 -1.78
N ALA A 71 5.21 -10.31 -2.53
CA ALA A 71 5.84 -10.02 -3.82
C ALA A 71 7.33 -9.65 -3.71
N LYS A 72 7.76 -9.07 -2.58
CA LYS A 72 9.18 -8.73 -2.33
C LYS A 72 9.93 -9.79 -1.53
N ARG A 73 9.35 -10.97 -1.29
CA ARG A 73 10.07 -12.06 -0.62
C ARG A 73 11.38 -12.37 -1.33
N GLY A 74 12.48 -12.35 -0.59
CA GLY A 74 13.83 -12.55 -1.14
C GLY A 74 14.46 -11.32 -1.80
N ARG A 75 13.80 -10.15 -1.76
CA ARG A 75 14.31 -8.83 -2.17
C ARG A 75 14.80 -8.72 -3.63
N LYS A 76 14.20 -9.50 -4.53
CA LYS A 76 14.56 -9.51 -5.97
C LYS A 76 13.69 -8.60 -6.84
N ARG A 77 12.54 -8.18 -6.33
CA ARG A 77 11.52 -7.43 -7.06
C ARG A 77 11.36 -6.04 -6.47
N TRP A 78 11.03 -5.06 -7.31
CA TRP A 78 10.77 -3.67 -6.92
C TRP A 78 11.90 -3.03 -6.10
N THR A 79 13.10 -3.01 -6.67
CA THR A 79 14.30 -2.54 -5.96
C THR A 79 14.31 -1.03 -5.71
N THR A 80 13.46 -0.25 -6.39
CA THR A 80 13.29 1.19 -6.13
C THR A 80 12.19 1.49 -5.12
N PHE A 81 11.39 0.49 -4.74
CA PHE A 81 10.32 0.63 -3.78
C PHE A 81 10.73 0.11 -2.40
N ASN A 82 10.19 0.71 -1.35
CA ASN A 82 9.76 -0.07 -0.19
C ASN A 82 8.23 -0.27 -0.24
N VAL A 83 7.72 -1.21 0.55
CA VAL A 83 6.28 -1.54 0.57
C VAL A 83 5.74 -1.45 1.99
N SER A 84 4.53 -0.95 2.14
CA SER A 84 3.84 -0.82 3.43
C SER A 84 2.36 -1.20 3.31
N VAL A 85 1.78 -1.70 4.39
CA VAL A 85 0.34 -1.97 4.48
C VAL A 85 -0.33 -0.85 5.28
N ALA A 86 -1.37 -0.24 4.71
CA ALA A 86 -2.25 0.67 5.45
C ALA A 86 -3.23 -0.16 6.28
N VAL A 87 -2.97 -0.24 7.59
CA VAL A 87 -3.76 -0.99 8.56
C VAL A 87 -4.75 -0.07 9.28
N THR A 88 -5.98 -0.56 9.45
CA THR A 88 -7.04 0.11 10.21
C THR A 88 -7.12 -0.46 11.62
N ASP A 89 -7.69 0.30 12.54
CA ASP A 89 -7.95 -0.13 13.91
C ASP A 89 -8.91 -1.33 13.91
N ALA A 90 -9.90 -1.31 13.01
CA ALA A 90 -10.83 -2.44 12.81
C ALA A 90 -10.12 -3.73 12.39
N PHE A 91 -9.09 -3.65 11.53
CA PHE A 91 -8.31 -4.83 11.16
C PHE A 91 -7.50 -5.35 12.36
N MET A 92 -6.86 -4.46 13.11
CA MET A 92 -6.08 -4.84 14.29
C MET A 92 -6.97 -5.47 15.37
N GLN A 93 -8.17 -4.95 15.58
CA GLN A 93 -9.17 -5.54 16.46
C GLN A 93 -9.59 -6.94 15.96
N ALA A 94 -9.86 -7.10 14.66
CA ALA A 94 -10.18 -8.40 14.08
C ALA A 94 -9.04 -9.42 14.25
N VAL A 95 -7.78 -9.00 14.18
CA VAL A 95 -6.61 -9.84 14.46
C VAL A 95 -6.59 -10.28 15.93
N ALA A 96 -6.81 -9.35 16.86
CA ALA A 96 -6.85 -9.62 18.29
C ALA A 96 -7.92 -10.68 18.62
N ASP A 97 -9.12 -10.50 18.07
CA ASP A 97 -10.32 -11.31 18.34
C ASP A 97 -10.39 -12.62 17.54
N ASP A 98 -9.40 -12.90 16.68
CA ASP A 98 -9.41 -14.02 15.72
C ASP A 98 -10.67 -14.01 14.83
N ALA A 99 -11.12 -12.81 14.47
CA ALA A 99 -12.29 -12.59 13.65
C ALA A 99 -11.98 -12.76 12.16
N LEU A 100 -13.06 -12.87 11.38
CA LEU A 100 -12.99 -12.84 9.93
C LEU A 100 -12.76 -11.41 9.43
N TRP A 101 -11.96 -11.28 8.37
CA TRP A 101 -11.67 -10.05 7.66
C TRP A 101 -12.11 -10.15 6.21
N ARG A 102 -12.74 -9.09 5.72
CA ARG A 102 -13.27 -9.03 4.36
C ARG A 102 -12.25 -8.37 3.43
N LEU A 103 -11.96 -9.03 2.33
CA LEU A 103 -11.21 -8.47 1.23
C LEU A 103 -12.18 -7.89 0.18
N GLN A 104 -12.09 -6.59 -0.08
CA GLN A 104 -13.07 -5.86 -0.86
C GLN A 104 -12.46 -4.80 -1.78
N HIS A 105 -13.13 -4.53 -2.90
CA HIS A 105 -12.75 -3.47 -3.84
C HIS A 105 -13.97 -3.02 -4.65
N CYS A 106 -13.97 -1.80 -5.22
CA CYS A 106 -15.09 -1.29 -6.01
C CYS A 106 -15.22 -1.96 -7.39
N ALA A 107 -14.11 -2.42 -7.95
CA ALA A 107 -14.08 -3.13 -9.23
C ALA A 107 -14.90 -4.43 -9.21
N GLU A 108 -15.55 -4.74 -10.33
CA GLU A 108 -16.31 -5.97 -10.47
C GLU A 108 -15.36 -7.20 -10.61
N PRO A 109 -15.58 -8.28 -9.85
CA PRO A 109 -14.84 -9.53 -9.98
C PRO A 109 -15.13 -10.26 -11.31
N ASP A 110 -14.16 -11.02 -11.78
CA ASP A 110 -14.32 -11.90 -12.94
C ASP A 110 -15.32 -13.04 -12.68
N ALA A 111 -15.75 -13.70 -13.75
CA ALA A 111 -16.76 -14.76 -13.68
C ALA A 111 -16.34 -15.91 -12.74
N THR A 112 -15.05 -16.25 -12.71
CA THR A 112 -14.51 -17.30 -11.83
C THR A 112 -14.61 -16.90 -10.37
N THR A 113 -14.24 -15.67 -10.04
CA THR A 113 -14.27 -15.15 -8.67
C THR A 113 -15.70 -14.96 -8.19
N ARG A 114 -16.62 -14.55 -9.08
CA ARG A 114 -18.07 -14.52 -8.80
C ARG A 114 -18.61 -15.91 -8.52
N ALA A 115 -18.26 -16.91 -9.34
CA ALA A 115 -18.67 -18.29 -9.12
C ALA A 115 -18.13 -18.88 -7.80
N ALA A 116 -16.98 -18.39 -7.33
CA ALA A 116 -16.40 -18.77 -6.03
C ALA A 116 -17.05 -18.07 -4.81
N GLY A 117 -18.07 -17.21 -5.02
CA GLY A 117 -18.85 -16.58 -3.96
C GLY A 117 -18.61 -15.08 -3.77
N ALA A 118 -17.86 -14.43 -4.67
CA ALA A 118 -17.75 -12.97 -4.65
C ALA A 118 -19.10 -12.30 -4.93
N HIS A 119 -19.45 -11.29 -4.13
CA HIS A 119 -20.76 -10.65 -4.16
C HIS A 119 -20.66 -9.16 -3.82
N GLN A 120 -21.63 -8.39 -4.27
CA GLN A 120 -21.68 -6.96 -3.99
C GLN A 120 -22.20 -6.69 -2.57
N LEU A 121 -21.56 -5.76 -1.88
CA LEU A 121 -21.93 -5.27 -0.57
C LEU A 121 -22.90 -4.09 -0.69
N ARG A 122 -23.58 -3.75 0.41
CA ARG A 122 -24.46 -2.58 0.47
C ARG A 122 -23.73 -1.25 0.20
N SER A 123 -22.42 -1.20 0.43
CA SER A 123 -21.57 -0.04 0.13
C SER A 123 -21.32 0.18 -1.37
N GLY A 124 -21.70 -0.78 -2.23
CA GLY A 124 -21.37 -0.78 -3.66
C GLY A 124 -20.05 -1.51 -3.99
N ASN A 125 -19.18 -1.73 -3.01
CA ASN A 125 -17.96 -2.54 -3.17
C ASN A 125 -18.30 -4.02 -3.35
N TRP A 126 -17.40 -4.76 -3.99
CA TRP A 126 -17.43 -6.20 -4.08
C TRP A 126 -16.60 -6.83 -2.97
N CYS A 127 -17.19 -7.81 -2.27
CA CYS A 127 -16.47 -8.74 -1.43
C CYS A 127 -15.87 -9.83 -2.32
N TYR A 128 -14.54 -9.89 -2.40
CA TYR A 128 -13.82 -10.90 -3.18
C TYR A 128 -13.59 -12.18 -2.37
N ALA A 129 -13.30 -12.05 -1.08
CA ALA A 129 -13.08 -13.16 -0.16
C ALA A 129 -13.27 -12.69 1.29
N THR A 130 -13.45 -13.66 2.18
CA THR A 130 -13.42 -13.43 3.64
C THR A 130 -12.47 -14.46 4.24
N LEU A 131 -11.49 -14.01 5.01
CA LEU A 131 -10.41 -14.83 5.56
C LEU A 131 -10.22 -14.52 7.05
N PRO A 132 -9.71 -15.45 7.88
CA PRO A 132 -9.30 -15.12 9.24
C PRO A 132 -8.28 -13.97 9.25
N ALA A 133 -8.53 -12.92 10.03
CA ALA A 133 -7.64 -11.76 10.10
C ALA A 133 -6.23 -12.16 10.54
N ARG A 134 -6.11 -13.12 11.47
CA ARG A 134 -4.82 -13.68 11.91
C ARG A 134 -4.05 -14.37 10.80
N GLN A 135 -4.73 -14.96 9.82
CA GLN A 135 -4.05 -15.55 8.67
C GLN A 135 -3.36 -14.47 7.83
N LEU A 136 -4.06 -13.38 7.53
CA LEU A 136 -3.51 -12.25 6.79
C LEU A 136 -2.38 -11.57 7.58
N TRP A 137 -2.57 -11.37 8.88
CA TRP A 137 -1.55 -10.80 9.77
C TRP A 137 -0.28 -11.64 9.82
N ARG A 138 -0.40 -12.97 9.91
CA ARG A 138 0.77 -13.87 9.85
C ARG A 138 1.54 -13.70 8.55
N MET A 139 0.85 -13.61 7.40
CA MET A 139 1.52 -13.36 6.12
C MET A 139 2.31 -12.03 6.12
N VAL A 140 1.73 -10.97 6.69
CA VAL A 140 2.39 -9.65 6.84
C VAL A 140 3.65 -9.79 7.71
N VAL A 141 3.53 -10.38 8.90
CA VAL A 141 4.63 -10.54 9.85
C VAL A 141 5.74 -11.43 9.30
N GLU A 142 5.39 -12.56 8.67
CA GLU A 142 6.36 -13.47 8.07
C GLU A 142 7.13 -12.81 6.91
N ALA A 143 6.44 -12.04 6.07
CA ALA A 143 7.07 -11.28 5.00
C ALA A 143 8.05 -10.23 5.57
N ALA A 144 7.60 -9.45 6.56
CA ALA A 144 8.40 -8.45 7.25
C ALA A 144 9.64 -9.06 7.92
N HIS A 145 9.48 -10.17 8.61
CA HIS A 145 10.60 -10.91 9.21
C HIS A 145 11.61 -11.39 8.15
N HIS A 146 11.14 -11.84 6.99
CA HIS A 146 12.02 -12.38 5.95
C HIS A 146 12.73 -11.30 5.11
N SER A 147 12.07 -10.16 4.87
CA SER A 147 12.50 -9.17 3.87
C SER A 147 12.68 -7.76 4.41
N ALA A 148 12.46 -7.55 5.71
CA ALA A 148 12.35 -6.24 6.37
C ALA A 148 11.18 -5.36 5.84
N GLU A 149 10.24 -5.97 5.12
CA GLU A 149 9.07 -5.33 4.50
C GLU A 149 7.91 -6.36 4.39
N PRO A 150 6.64 -5.94 4.49
CA PRO A 150 6.16 -4.57 4.46
C PRO A 150 6.30 -3.83 5.80
N GLY A 151 6.40 -2.50 5.72
CA GLY A 151 6.12 -1.61 6.85
C GLY A 151 4.62 -1.53 7.16
N LEU A 152 4.26 -0.83 8.25
CA LEU A 152 2.87 -0.61 8.65
C LEU A 152 2.59 0.88 8.73
N LEU A 153 1.47 1.30 8.17
CA LEU A 153 0.91 2.63 8.33
C LEU A 153 -0.45 2.49 9.02
N PHE A 154 -0.55 2.96 10.27
CA PHE A 154 -1.82 2.98 11.01
C PHE A 154 -2.69 4.13 10.51
N ILE A 155 -3.48 3.85 9.47
CA ILE A 155 -4.11 4.89 8.66
C ILE A 155 -5.18 5.66 9.44
N ASP A 156 -5.90 4.98 10.32
CA ASP A 156 -6.92 5.61 11.17
C ASP A 156 -6.26 6.56 12.20
N THR A 157 -5.09 6.20 12.73
CA THR A 157 -4.30 7.08 13.61
C THR A 157 -3.78 8.29 12.84
N ILE A 158 -3.30 8.09 11.60
CA ILE A 158 -2.85 9.18 10.74
C ILE A 158 -3.99 10.17 10.47
N HIS A 159 -5.19 9.68 10.13
CA HIS A 159 -6.37 10.53 9.92
C HIS A 159 -6.83 11.22 11.19
N ALA A 160 -6.81 10.55 12.34
CA ALA A 160 -7.22 11.16 13.61
C ALA A 160 -6.29 12.28 14.07
N ALA A 161 -5.01 12.23 13.66
CA ALA A 161 -4.01 13.25 13.96
C ALA A 161 -3.90 14.34 12.87
N ASP A 162 -4.67 14.25 11.80
CA ASP A 162 -4.65 15.21 10.70
C ASP A 162 -5.55 16.42 11.02
N ASP A 163 -4.93 17.57 11.30
CA ASP A 163 -5.63 18.84 11.56
C ASP A 163 -6.48 19.31 10.37
N LEU A 164 -6.26 18.76 9.17
CA LEU A 164 -6.97 19.08 7.92
C LEU A 164 -7.92 17.97 7.46
N ALA A 165 -8.24 17.00 8.31
CA ALA A 165 -9.06 15.82 7.97
C ALA A 165 -10.46 16.16 7.38
N GLU A 166 -10.96 17.38 7.56
CA GLU A 166 -12.23 17.85 6.96
C GLU A 166 -12.12 18.13 5.45
N VAL A 167 -10.92 18.42 4.94
CA VAL A 167 -10.69 18.87 3.55
C VAL A 167 -9.69 18.01 2.78
N GLU A 168 -8.98 17.10 3.44
CA GLU A 168 -8.06 16.17 2.80
C GLU A 168 -8.17 14.73 3.29
N THR A 169 -7.46 13.84 2.62
CA THR A 169 -7.37 12.44 3.00
C THR A 169 -5.97 11.94 2.71
N ILE A 170 -5.28 11.51 3.75
CA ILE A 170 -3.94 10.97 3.65
C ILE A 170 -4.03 9.46 3.42
N ALA A 171 -3.40 8.94 2.36
CA ALA A 171 -3.46 7.50 2.03
C ALA A 171 -2.07 6.83 2.02
N ALA A 172 -1.01 7.62 2.09
CA ALA A 172 0.37 7.16 2.10
C ALA A 172 1.27 8.20 2.79
N THR A 173 2.53 7.84 3.01
CA THR A 173 3.58 8.77 3.47
C THR A 173 4.60 8.98 2.36
N ASN A 174 5.62 9.81 2.61
CA ASN A 174 6.86 9.79 1.83
C ASN A 174 7.61 8.44 1.97
N PRO A 175 8.63 8.15 1.14
CA PRO A 175 9.33 6.87 1.17
C PRO A 175 10.02 6.50 2.48
N CYS A 176 10.31 7.45 3.36
CA CYS A 176 10.97 7.17 4.63
C CYS A 176 9.97 6.90 5.78
N GLY A 177 8.65 7.03 5.54
CA GLY A 177 7.60 6.67 6.50
C GLY A 177 7.21 7.77 7.49
N GLU A 178 7.91 8.90 7.50
CA GLU A 178 7.85 9.93 8.56
C GLU A 178 6.97 11.13 8.23
N GLN A 179 6.53 11.30 6.98
CA GLN A 179 5.63 12.38 6.56
C GLN A 179 4.38 11.81 5.88
N PRO A 180 3.27 11.65 6.61
CA PRO A 180 1.95 11.50 6.02
C PRO A 180 1.60 12.78 5.26
N LEU A 181 1.26 12.65 3.98
CA LEU A 181 0.99 13.80 3.12
C LEU A 181 -0.26 13.56 2.27
N PRO A 182 -1.07 14.59 2.01
CA PRO A 182 -2.16 14.50 1.06
C PRO A 182 -1.63 14.32 -0.37
N PRO A 183 -2.48 13.97 -1.34
CA PRO A 183 -2.09 13.92 -2.75
C PRO A 183 -1.38 15.20 -3.19
N TRP A 184 -0.23 15.05 -3.85
CA TRP A 184 0.63 16.15 -4.33
C TRP A 184 1.31 16.98 -3.23
N GLY A 185 1.19 16.59 -1.96
CA GLY A 185 1.92 17.19 -0.86
C GLY A 185 3.43 17.09 -1.04
N SER A 186 4.15 18.11 -0.56
CA SER A 186 5.62 18.17 -0.64
C SER A 186 6.24 18.12 0.75
N CYS A 187 7.29 17.31 0.87
CA CYS A 187 8.06 17.18 2.09
C CYS A 187 9.18 18.23 2.10
N VAL A 188 9.03 19.28 2.91
CA VAL A 188 10.02 20.36 3.08
C VAL A 188 10.64 20.23 4.46
N LEU A 189 11.86 19.67 4.52
CA LEU A 189 12.51 19.29 5.77
C LEU A 189 13.65 20.23 6.16
N GLY A 190 13.84 20.40 7.47
CA GLY A 190 15.01 21.05 8.07
C GLY A 190 15.31 20.45 9.44
N PRO A 191 16.55 20.04 9.73
CA PRO A 191 16.90 19.46 11.03
C PRO A 191 17.13 20.55 12.10
N ILE A 192 16.86 20.20 13.36
CA ILE A 192 17.26 20.99 14.54
C ILE A 192 18.35 20.22 15.29
N ASP A 193 19.48 20.88 15.56
CA ASP A 193 20.58 20.32 16.34
C ASP A 193 20.33 20.52 17.84
N LEU A 194 19.75 19.49 18.48
CA LEU A 194 19.43 19.52 19.91
C LEU A 194 20.67 19.62 20.80
N SER A 195 21.86 19.22 20.33
CA SER A 195 23.10 19.25 21.13
C SER A 195 23.61 20.67 21.44
N ARG A 196 23.06 21.68 20.76
CA ARG A 196 23.40 23.09 21.00
C ARG A 196 22.57 23.75 22.10
N TRP A 197 21.66 23.00 22.72
CA TRP A 197 20.67 23.50 23.69
C TRP A 197 20.80 22.79 25.04
N VAL A 198 22.00 22.30 25.37
CA VAL A 198 22.36 21.65 26.65
C VAL A 198 23.24 22.53 27.51
#